data_AF-A0ABD2MT52-F1
#
_entry.id   AF-A0ABD2MT52-F1
#
_cell.length_a   1.000
_cell.length_b   1.000
_cell.length_c   1.000
_cell.angle_alpha   90.00
_cell.angle_beta   90.00
_cell.angle_gamma   90.00
#
_symmetry.space_group_name_H-M   'P 1'
#
loop_
_entity.id
_entity.type
_entity.pdbx_description
1 polymer ?
#
loop_
_entity_poly.entity_id
_entity_poly.type
_entity_poly.pdbx_seq_one_letter_code
_entity_poly.pdbx_strand_id
1 'polypeptide(L)'
;MESIMRSNISEESQSGLVLNWAICQVLTFEIYTGKSDNEKQFGLGGDVVLSLIRLAGLEEKKGHKLYFDNYFTGIDLMSHQEDINICATATLLQNRLEGCPFPEKNLWNREKRESFQFLSNEKILMAQRKDNK
;
A
#
# COMPACT_ATOMS: atom_id res chain seq x y z
N MET A 1 -12.92 -13.10 21.20
CA MET A 1 -13.55 -11.80 20.94
C MET A 1 -12.49 -10.75 21.14
N GLU A 2 -11.71 -10.42 20.11
CA GLU A 2 -10.71 -9.36 20.20
C GLU A 2 -11.15 -8.20 19.31
N SER A 3 -11.23 -7.04 19.96
CA SER A 3 -11.82 -5.82 19.46
C SER A 3 -10.83 -5.12 18.53
N ILE A 4 -11.21 -4.93 17.27
CA ILE A 4 -10.47 -4.11 16.32
C ILE A 4 -10.69 -2.65 16.71
N MET A 5 -9.65 -2.00 17.21
CA MET A 5 -9.65 -0.57 17.50
C MET A 5 -9.62 0.19 16.17
N ARG A 6 -10.77 0.75 15.76
CA ARG A 6 -10.88 1.69 14.63
C ARG A 6 -10.66 3.11 15.17
N SER A 7 -9.56 3.76 14.83
CA SER A 7 -9.45 5.22 14.97
C SER A 7 -9.84 5.88 13.65
N ASN A 8 -11.06 6.42 13.60
CA ASN A 8 -11.44 7.42 12.61
C ASN A 8 -10.68 8.71 12.94
N ILE A 9 -9.87 9.21 12.00
CA ILE A 9 -9.31 10.56 12.09
C ILE A 9 -10.14 11.45 11.17
N SER A 10 -11.22 11.97 11.73
CA SER A 10 -11.79 13.25 11.32
C SER A 10 -11.88 14.10 12.57
N GLU A 11 -10.84 14.87 12.87
CA GLU A 11 -10.88 16.23 13.42
C GLU A 11 -9.48 16.73 13.81
N GLU A 12 -9.33 18.04 13.70
CA GLU A 12 -8.12 18.85 13.75
C GLU A 12 -7.37 18.80 15.09
N SER A 13 -6.04 18.92 15.04
CA SER A 13 -5.27 19.47 16.16
C SER A 13 -4.06 20.27 15.66
N GLN A 14 -4.00 21.56 16.05
CA GLN A 14 -3.07 22.59 15.56
C GLN A 14 -1.63 22.48 16.10
N SER A 15 -1.23 21.38 16.74
CA SER A 15 0.15 21.15 17.15
C SER A 15 0.38 19.68 17.51
N GLY A 16 0.08 18.77 16.57
CA GLY A 16 0.25 17.34 16.76
C GLY A 16 1.48 16.80 16.03
N LEU A 17 2.38 16.11 16.74
CA LEU A 17 3.30 15.17 16.11
C LEU A 17 2.46 14.03 15.53
N VAL A 18 2.45 13.89 14.20
CA VAL A 18 1.67 12.86 13.51
C VAL A 18 2.49 11.57 13.47
N LEU A 19 2.07 10.56 14.23
CA LEU A 19 2.53 9.18 14.08
C LEU A 19 1.91 8.62 12.79
N ASN A 20 2.72 8.40 11.76
CA ASN A 20 2.21 8.09 10.43
C ASN A 20 2.02 6.59 10.15
N TRP A 21 2.73 5.67 10.81
CA TRP A 21 2.68 4.25 10.46
C TRP A 21 3.27 3.34 11.55
N ALA A 22 2.81 2.08 11.58
CA ALA A 22 3.31 1.02 12.46
C ALA A 22 3.15 -0.33 11.76
N ILE A 23 4.17 -1.19 11.83
CA ILE A 23 4.06 -2.61 11.45
C ILE A 23 3.52 -3.37 12.68
N CYS A 24 2.62 -4.34 12.48
CA CYS A 24 1.95 -5.03 13.59
C CYS A 24 3.00 -5.75 14.48
N GLN A 25 3.04 -5.36 15.77
CA GLN A 25 4.21 -5.31 16.67
C GLN A 25 5.26 -4.31 16.16
N VAL A 26 5.30 -3.10 16.75
CA VAL A 26 6.11 -1.97 16.25
C VAL A 26 7.60 -2.34 16.22
N LEU A 27 8.05 -2.81 15.07
CA LEU A 27 9.44 -3.17 14.81
C LEU A 27 10.26 -1.91 14.53
N THR A 28 9.67 -0.94 13.83
CA THR A 28 10.27 0.36 13.48
C THR A 28 9.20 1.45 13.34
N PHE A 29 9.58 2.72 13.47
CA PHE A 29 8.76 3.89 13.17
C PHE A 29 9.66 5.06 12.71
N GLU A 30 9.08 6.03 11.98
CA GLU A 30 9.75 7.25 11.49
C GLU A 30 8.76 8.40 11.58
N ILE A 31 9.22 9.53 12.11
CA ILE A 31 8.41 10.74 12.25
C ILE A 31 8.47 11.51 10.95
N TYR A 32 7.29 11.82 10.40
CA TYR A 32 7.20 12.65 9.21
C TYR A 32 7.45 14.12 9.56
N THR A 33 8.54 14.69 9.03
CA THR A 33 8.97 16.07 9.31
C THR A 33 8.55 17.07 8.23
N GLY A 34 7.78 16.65 7.22
CA GLY A 34 7.34 17.49 6.11
C GLY A 34 8.22 17.35 4.87
N LYS A 35 8.53 18.48 4.22
CA LYS A 35 9.26 18.48 2.96
C LYS A 35 10.72 18.09 3.15
N SER A 36 11.15 17.03 2.48
CA SER A 36 12.55 16.69 2.26
C SER A 36 12.91 16.97 0.80
N ASP A 37 14.04 17.61 0.53
CA ASP A 37 14.52 17.92 -0.84
C ASP A 37 15.07 16.68 -1.60
N ASN A 38 14.99 15.49 -1.00
CA ASN A 38 15.43 14.26 -1.65
C ASN A 38 14.44 13.85 -2.75
N GLU A 39 14.98 13.52 -3.93
CA GLU A 39 14.21 12.90 -5.00
C GLU A 39 13.54 11.62 -4.50
N LYS A 40 12.26 11.47 -4.83
CA LYS A 40 11.45 10.33 -4.39
C LYS A 40 11.30 9.33 -5.53
N GLN A 41 11.83 8.13 -5.35
CA GLN A 41 11.83 7.11 -6.42
C GLN A 41 10.47 6.46 -6.57
N PHE A 42 9.79 6.14 -5.46
CA PHE A 42 8.48 5.48 -5.44
C PHE A 42 7.39 6.40 -4.87
N GLY A 43 7.62 7.72 -4.98
CA GLY A 43 6.81 8.73 -4.32
C GLY A 43 6.98 8.71 -2.79
N LEU A 44 6.30 9.64 -2.13
CA LEU A 44 6.47 9.86 -0.69
C LEU A 44 6.13 8.62 0.14
N GLY A 45 5.02 7.94 -0.17
CA GLY A 45 4.57 6.76 0.56
C GLY A 45 5.47 5.55 0.35
N GLY A 46 5.88 5.27 -0.89
CA GLY A 46 6.71 4.11 -1.21
C GLY A 46 8.11 4.22 -0.62
N ASP A 47 8.72 5.40 -0.67
CA ASP A 47 10.06 5.62 -0.12
C ASP A 47 10.09 5.54 1.41
N VAL A 48 9.00 5.99 2.07
CA VAL A 48 8.82 5.74 3.49
C VAL A 48 8.87 4.24 3.72
N VAL A 49 8.00 3.45 3.09
CA VAL A 49 7.99 1.97 3.22
C VAL A 49 9.37 1.32 3.09
N LEU A 50 10.13 1.68 2.05
CA LEU A 50 11.48 1.13 1.84
C LEU A 50 12.44 1.48 2.98
N SER A 51 12.36 2.70 3.51
CA SER A 51 13.15 3.13 4.66
C SER A 51 12.84 2.28 5.90
N LEU A 52 11.58 1.87 6.08
CA LEU A 52 11.14 1.13 7.27
C LEU A 52 11.59 -0.31 7.22
N ILE A 53 11.46 -0.92 6.03
CA ILE A 53 11.93 -2.28 5.74
C ILE A 53 13.43 -2.36 6.02
N ARG A 54 14.20 -1.36 5.54
CA ARG A 54 15.64 -1.27 5.78
C ARG A 54 15.96 -1.11 7.26
N LEU A 55 15.31 -0.17 7.94
CA LEU A 55 15.52 0.05 9.38
C LEU A 55 15.14 -1.16 10.22
N ALA A 56 14.12 -1.91 9.79
CA ALA A 56 13.67 -3.13 10.45
C ALA A 56 14.62 -4.30 10.25
N GLY A 57 15.65 -4.15 9.41
CA GLY A 57 16.59 -5.23 9.09
C GLY A 57 15.91 -6.42 8.42
N LEU A 58 14.84 -6.17 7.65
CA LEU A 58 14.17 -7.23 6.90
C LEU A 58 15.07 -7.65 5.75
N GLU A 59 15.68 -8.82 5.88
CA GLU A 59 16.55 -9.37 4.86
C GLU A 59 15.73 -9.95 3.70
N GLU A 60 16.23 -9.74 2.48
CA GLU A 60 15.68 -10.34 1.28
C GLU A 60 15.60 -11.87 1.41
N LYS A 61 14.61 -12.49 0.73
CA LYS A 61 14.48 -13.95 0.61
C LYS A 61 14.28 -14.73 1.91
N LYS A 62 13.95 -14.07 3.03
CA LYS A 62 13.59 -14.73 4.31
C LYS A 62 12.12 -15.10 4.45
N GLY A 63 11.32 -14.97 3.38
CA GLY A 63 9.89 -15.31 3.40
C GLY A 63 9.03 -14.28 4.14
N HIS A 64 9.50 -13.04 4.28
CA HIS A 64 8.69 -11.94 4.80
C HIS A 64 7.50 -11.66 3.89
N LYS A 65 6.36 -11.34 4.51
CA LYS A 65 5.13 -10.93 3.83
C LYS A 65 4.74 -9.55 4.32
N LEU A 66 4.82 -8.57 3.42
CA LEU A 66 4.51 -7.19 3.71
C LEU A 66 3.07 -6.88 3.33
N TYR A 67 2.43 -6.02 4.13
CA TYR A 67 1.07 -5.57 3.90
C TYR A 67 1.04 -4.04 3.96
N PHE A 68 0.54 -3.40 2.91
CA PHE A 68 0.49 -1.94 2.81
C PHE A 68 -0.94 -1.43 2.61
N ASP A 69 -1.20 -0.23 3.15
CA ASP A 69 -2.39 0.55 2.81
C ASP A 69 -2.20 1.25 1.45
N ASN A 70 -3.30 1.68 0.84
CA ASN A 70 -3.36 2.32 -0.46
C ASN A 70 -2.55 3.61 -0.56
N TYR A 71 -2.33 4.30 0.55
CA TYR A 71 -1.54 5.52 0.60
C TYR A 71 -0.08 5.24 0.23
N PHE A 72 0.46 4.13 0.73
CA PHE A 72 1.85 3.73 0.60
C PHE A 72 2.12 2.83 -0.62
N THR A 73 1.10 2.58 -1.44
CA THR A 73 1.18 1.59 -2.51
C THR A 73 1.21 2.24 -3.90
N GLY A 74 2.01 1.66 -4.77
CA GLY A 74 2.10 1.93 -6.21
C GLY A 74 2.60 0.68 -6.96
N ILE A 75 2.35 0.61 -8.27
CA ILE A 75 2.74 -0.55 -9.10
C ILE A 75 4.26 -0.72 -9.14
N ASP A 76 5.01 0.38 -9.24
CA ASP A 76 6.47 0.34 -9.28
C ASP A 76 7.06 -0.19 -7.96
N LEU A 77 6.48 0.21 -6.82
CA LEU A 77 6.89 -0.31 -5.52
C LEU A 77 6.65 -1.82 -5.44
N MET A 78 5.47 -2.29 -5.87
CA MET A 78 5.15 -3.72 -5.86
C MET A 78 6.08 -4.52 -6.79
N SER A 79 6.45 -3.96 -7.95
CA SER A 79 7.38 -4.58 -8.89
C SER A 79 8.78 -4.67 -8.28
N HIS A 80 9.23 -3.62 -7.58
CA HIS A 80 10.51 -3.61 -6.89
C HIS A 80 10.58 -4.65 -5.77
N GLN A 81 9.49 -4.83 -5.00
CA GLN A 81 9.44 -5.87 -3.96
C GLN A 81 9.58 -7.29 -4.56
N GLU A 82 8.97 -7.53 -5.72
CA GLU A 82 9.10 -8.79 -6.44
C GLU A 82 10.55 -9.03 -6.90
N ASP A 83 11.22 -8.00 -7.45
CA ASP A 83 12.63 -8.09 -7.87
C ASP A 83 13.56 -8.50 -6.72
N ILE A 84 13.31 -8.00 -5.51
CA ILE A 84 14.09 -8.34 -4.30
C ILE A 84 13.55 -9.57 -3.55
N ASN A 85 12.60 -10.30 -4.15
CA ASN A 85 12.00 -11.52 -3.61
C ASN A 85 11.36 -11.34 -2.22
N ILE A 86 10.68 -10.22 -2.02
CA ILE A 86 9.85 -9.96 -0.84
C ILE A 86 8.38 -10.00 -1.27
N CYS A 87 7.60 -10.87 -0.64
CA CYS A 87 6.17 -10.94 -0.92
C CYS A 87 5.49 -9.72 -0.33
N ALA A 88 4.72 -8.99 -1.14
CA ALA A 88 3.89 -7.88 -0.69
C ALA A 88 2.44 -8.04 -1.13
N THR A 89 1.51 -7.56 -0.31
CA THR A 89 0.09 -7.43 -0.66
C THR A 89 -0.40 -6.08 -0.22
N ALA A 90 -1.17 -5.41 -1.06
CA ALA A 90 -1.64 -4.08 -0.74
C ALA A 90 -2.93 -3.74 -1.47
N THR A 91 -3.62 -2.73 -0.95
CA THR A 91 -4.71 -2.08 -1.67
C THR A 91 -4.12 -0.99 -2.57
N LEU A 92 -4.72 -0.76 -3.73
CA LEU A 92 -4.25 0.24 -4.69
C LEU A 92 -5.39 1.17 -5.08
N LEU A 93 -5.12 2.47 -5.16
CA LEU A 93 -6.09 3.43 -5.66
C LEU A 93 -6.27 3.28 -7.18
N GLN A 94 -7.50 3.44 -7.66
CA GLN A 94 -7.82 3.26 -9.08
C GLN A 94 -7.03 4.21 -10.00
N ASN A 95 -6.68 5.40 -9.52
CA ASN A 95 -5.86 6.36 -10.26
C ASN A 95 -4.35 6.07 -10.22
N ARG A 96 -3.93 4.96 -9.61
CA ARG A 96 -2.53 4.51 -9.54
C ARG A 96 -2.30 3.17 -10.27
N LEU A 97 -3.20 2.83 -11.20
CA LEU A 97 -3.15 1.60 -12.02
C LEU A 97 -2.30 1.79 -13.31
N GLU A 98 -1.22 2.56 -13.22
CA GLU A 98 -0.36 2.87 -14.37
C GLU A 98 0.17 1.59 -15.04
N GLY A 99 -0.01 1.49 -16.36
CA GLY A 99 0.42 0.31 -17.14
C GLY A 99 -0.44 -0.94 -16.97
N CYS A 100 -1.44 -0.94 -16.08
CA CYS A 100 -2.29 -2.10 -15.78
C CYS A 100 -3.76 -1.71 -15.53
N PRO A 101 -4.45 -1.07 -16.50
CA PRO A 101 -5.80 -0.57 -16.29
C PRO A 101 -6.81 -1.72 -16.28
N PHE A 102 -7.66 -1.76 -15.24
CA PHE A 102 -8.91 -2.51 -15.29
C PHE A 102 -9.83 -1.94 -16.40
N PRO A 103 -10.78 -2.74 -16.92
CA PRO A 103 -11.71 -2.30 -17.95
C PRO A 103 -12.47 -1.04 -17.58
N GLU A 104 -13.07 -0.41 -18.58
CA GLU A 104 -13.85 0.81 -18.41
C GLU A 104 -14.81 0.73 -17.22
N LYS A 105 -14.78 1.77 -16.39
CA LYS A 105 -15.63 1.91 -15.19
C LYS A 105 -17.11 1.68 -15.51
N ASN A 106 -17.57 2.06 -16.71
CA ASN A 106 -18.95 1.88 -17.15
C ASN A 106 -19.33 0.40 -17.32
N LEU A 107 -18.42 -0.43 -17.83
CA LEU A 107 -18.61 -1.87 -17.95
C LEU A 107 -18.58 -2.50 -16.56
N TRP A 108 -17.60 -2.14 -15.74
CA TRP A 108 -17.49 -2.63 -14.36
C TRP A 108 -18.73 -2.31 -13.51
N ASN A 109 -19.33 -1.14 -13.71
CA ASN A 109 -20.56 -0.75 -13.02
C ASN A 109 -21.77 -1.63 -13.41
N ARG A 110 -21.77 -2.24 -14.61
CA ARG A 110 -22.83 -3.16 -15.07
C ARG A 110 -22.66 -4.59 -14.59
N GLU A 111 -21.46 -4.97 -14.17
CA GLU A 111 -21.18 -6.31 -13.66
C GLU A 111 -22.06 -6.70 -12.47
N LYS A 112 -22.25 -8.01 -12.29
CA LYS A 112 -22.99 -8.52 -11.13
C LYS A 112 -22.28 -8.12 -9.83
N ARG A 113 -23.05 -7.96 -8.76
CA ARG A 113 -22.49 -7.77 -7.41
C ARG A 113 -21.68 -9.00 -7.01
N GLU A 114 -20.63 -8.80 -6.21
CA GLU A 114 -19.65 -9.83 -5.85
C GLU A 114 -18.86 -10.38 -7.05
N SER A 115 -18.90 -9.71 -8.21
CA SER A 115 -17.99 -10.01 -9.31
C SER A 115 -16.55 -9.71 -8.90
N PHE A 116 -15.65 -10.58 -9.35
CA PHE A 116 -14.21 -10.42 -9.24
C PHE A 116 -13.62 -10.24 -10.62
N GLN A 117 -12.62 -9.39 -10.69
CA GLN A 117 -11.76 -9.29 -11.85
C GLN A 117 -10.31 -9.39 -11.44
N PHE A 118 -9.53 -10.07 -12.27
CA PHE A 118 -8.10 -10.22 -12.08
C PHE A 118 -7.40 -9.61 -13.28
N LEU A 119 -6.28 -8.94 -13.00
CA LEU A 119 -5.37 -8.44 -14.01
C LEU A 119 -3.96 -8.75 -13.51
N SER A 120 -3.14 -9.34 -14.35
CA SER A 120 -1.77 -9.67 -14.01
C SER A 120 -0.84 -9.04 -15.03
N ASN A 121 0.30 -8.54 -14.57
CA ASN A 121 1.47 -8.40 -15.41
C ASN A 121 2.46 -9.54 -15.06
N GLU A 122 3.69 -9.46 -15.57
CA GLU A 122 4.71 -10.50 -15.34
C GLU A 122 5.08 -10.70 -13.86
N LYS A 123 4.90 -9.66 -13.03
CA LYS A 123 5.38 -9.62 -11.63
C LYS A 123 4.27 -9.55 -10.59
N ILE A 124 3.14 -8.92 -10.93
CA ILE A 124 2.10 -8.52 -10.01
C ILE A 124 0.76 -9.06 -10.49
N LEU A 125 0.03 -9.67 -9.56
CA LEU A 125 -1.38 -9.99 -9.70
C LEU A 125 -2.22 -8.94 -8.95
N MET A 126 -3.14 -8.29 -9.66
CA MET A 126 -4.14 -7.40 -9.12
C MET A 126 -5.51 -8.06 -9.15
N ALA A 127 -6.29 -7.83 -8.10
CA ALA A 127 -7.67 -8.26 -7.99
C ALA A 127 -8.56 -7.05 -7.67
N GLN A 128 -9.65 -6.91 -8.42
CA GLN A 128 -10.71 -5.94 -8.16
C GLN A 128 -11.99 -6.69 -7.78
N ARG A 129 -12.58 -6.36 -6.64
CA ARG A 129 -13.86 -6.92 -6.19
C ARG A 129 -14.93 -5.85 -6.23
N LYS A 130 -16.14 -6.23 -6.64
CA LYS A 130 -17.34 -5.39 -6.55
C LYS A 130 -18.04 -5.65 -5.23
N ASP A 131 -17.76 -4.80 -4.24
CA ASP A 131 -18.30 -4.94 -2.89
C ASP A 131 -19.83 -4.76 -2.84
N ASN A 132 -20.47 -5.49 -1.94
CA ASN A 132 -21.83 -5.23 -1.49
C ASN A 132 -21.89 -3.94 -0.64
N LYS A 133 -22.87 -3.09 -0.95
CA LYS A 133 -23.26 -1.95 -0.10
C LYS A 133 -24.57 -2.27 0.59
#